data_AF-A0A7K1J7X9-F1
#
_entry.id   AF-A0A7K1J7X9-F1
#
_cell.length_a   1.000
_cell.length_b   1.000
_cell.length_c   1.000
_cell.angle_alpha   90.00
_cell.angle_beta   90.00
_cell.angle_gamma   90.00
#
_symmetry.space_group_name_H-M   'P 1'
#
loop_
_entity.id
_entity.type
_entity.pdbx_description
1 polymer ?
#
loop_
_entity_poly.entity_id
_entity_poly.type
_entity_poly.pdbx_seq_one_letter_code
_entity_poly.pdbx_strand_id
1 'polypeptide(L)'
;MTVSKKQNAYMATVMQQLLGDLQHPVGKDDSILYTEPFKAAVAWHLVRAGWRKPNNLDQFPLVEEFDDPVIKKRTVFGPGVMEDACEWVDASEPDDPLEHLDDMSMKQIEALPEHLRFEAKRRLGLVPAAPQPDPEQGWHVRPLVHITDAEEVGDIRSPEGGIQ
;
A
#
# COMPACT_ATOMS: atom_id res chain seq x y z
N MET A 1 0.83 17.29 23.93
CA MET A 1 0.11 17.38 22.64
C MET A 1 -1.34 17.01 22.88
N THR A 2 -2.22 18.00 22.98
CA THR A 2 -3.65 17.78 23.17
C THR A 2 -4.24 17.44 21.80
N VAL A 3 -4.30 16.14 21.47
CA VAL A 3 -5.13 15.68 20.35
C VAL A 3 -6.52 16.23 20.61
N SER A 4 -6.95 17.18 19.76
CA SER A 4 -8.17 17.95 19.99
C SER A 4 -9.34 16.97 20.17
N LYS A 5 -10.18 17.17 21.19
CA LYS A 5 -11.40 16.37 21.41
C LYS A 5 -12.24 16.24 20.12
N LYS A 6 -12.16 17.26 19.25
CA LYS A 6 -12.78 17.29 17.92
C LYS A 6 -12.17 16.27 16.95
N GLN A 7 -10.85 16.14 16.88
CA GLN A 7 -10.17 15.18 16.02
C GLN A 7 -10.51 13.73 16.42
N ASN A 8 -10.54 13.44 17.73
CA ASN A 8 -10.93 12.11 18.21
C ASN A 8 -12.39 11.77 17.86
N ALA A 9 -13.31 12.74 18.02
CA ALA A 9 -14.71 12.56 17.65
C ALA A 9 -14.88 12.39 16.12
N TYR A 10 -14.10 13.11 15.33
CA TYR A 10 -14.07 12.98 13.88
C TYR A 10 -13.63 11.58 13.46
N MET A 11 -12.47 11.13 13.95
CA MET A 11 -11.92 9.80 13.63
C MET A 11 -12.86 8.67 14.06
N ALA A 12 -13.53 8.81 15.21
CA ALA A 12 -14.54 7.84 15.66
C ALA A 12 -15.74 7.76 14.70
N THR A 13 -16.15 8.90 14.13
CA THR A 13 -17.27 8.96 13.16
C THR A 13 -16.89 8.28 11.85
N VAL A 14 -15.72 8.61 11.28
CA VAL A 14 -15.22 7.95 10.05
C VAL A 14 -15.05 6.45 10.28
N MET A 15 -14.57 6.05 11.46
CA MET A 15 -14.45 4.64 11.83
C MET A 15 -15.81 3.94 11.87
N GLN A 16 -16.85 4.57 12.42
CA GLN A 16 -18.20 4.01 12.43
C GLN A 16 -18.77 3.88 11.01
N GLN A 17 -18.58 4.88 10.15
CA GLN A 17 -19.00 4.81 8.75
C GLN A 17 -18.32 3.64 8.03
N LEU A 18 -17.00 3.51 8.16
CA LEU A 18 -16.24 2.44 7.51
C LEU A 18 -16.60 1.05 8.06
N LEU A 19 -16.86 0.93 9.36
CA LEU A 19 -17.35 -0.33 9.95
C LEU A 19 -18.71 -0.74 9.36
N GLY A 20 -19.59 0.23 9.12
CA GLY A 20 -20.88 0.02 8.45
C GLY A 20 -20.70 -0.44 6.99
N ASP A 21 -19.85 0.25 6.24
CA ASP A 21 -19.54 -0.10 4.84
C ASP A 21 -18.87 -1.49 4.73
N LEU A 22 -18.09 -1.89 5.75
CA LEU A 22 -17.45 -3.21 5.84
C LEU A 22 -18.33 -4.30 6.44
N GLN A 23 -19.60 -4.08 6.77
CA GLN A 23 -20.47 -5.10 7.38
C GLN A 23 -20.79 -6.24 6.39
N HIS A 24 -21.02 -5.90 5.11
CA HIS A 24 -21.33 -6.85 4.03
C HIS A 24 -20.68 -6.42 2.70
N PRO A 25 -19.34 -6.32 2.63
CA PRO A 25 -18.68 -5.90 1.42
C PRO A 25 -18.81 -6.99 0.36
N VAL A 26 -19.01 -6.54 -0.88
CA VAL A 26 -19.21 -7.40 -2.04
C VAL A 26 -17.88 -7.51 -2.78
N GLY A 27 -17.47 -8.74 -3.08
CA GLY A 27 -16.30 -9.06 -3.88
C GLY A 27 -16.49 -8.69 -5.35
N LYS A 28 -15.43 -8.83 -6.15
CA LYS A 28 -15.49 -8.56 -7.61
C LYS A 28 -16.41 -9.53 -8.37
N ASP A 29 -16.74 -10.65 -7.75
CA ASP A 29 -17.56 -11.75 -8.26
C ASP A 29 -18.98 -11.74 -7.66
N ASP A 30 -19.43 -10.61 -7.12
CA ASP A 30 -20.70 -10.44 -6.40
C ASP A 30 -20.87 -11.30 -5.14
N SER A 31 -19.80 -11.97 -4.68
CA SER A 31 -19.83 -12.72 -3.42
C SER A 31 -19.84 -11.78 -2.21
N ILE A 32 -20.64 -12.09 -1.19
CA ILE A 32 -20.61 -11.35 0.08
C ILE A 32 -19.48 -11.89 0.94
N LEU A 33 -18.53 -11.02 1.30
CA LEU A 33 -17.39 -11.40 2.12
C LEU A 33 -17.73 -11.31 3.62
N TYR A 34 -17.35 -12.34 4.37
CA TYR A 34 -17.45 -12.32 5.83
C TYR A 34 -16.23 -11.62 6.44
N THR A 35 -16.44 -10.41 6.91
CA THR A 35 -15.37 -9.50 7.39
C THR A 35 -15.37 -9.28 8.90
N GLU A 36 -16.36 -9.80 9.64
CA GLU A 36 -16.50 -9.63 11.08
C GLU A 36 -15.19 -9.82 11.88
N PRO A 37 -14.34 -10.84 11.58
CA PRO A 37 -13.13 -11.07 12.34
C PRO A 37 -12.06 -9.99 12.19
N PHE A 38 -12.08 -9.22 11.11
CA PHE A 38 -10.98 -8.30 10.75
C PHE A 38 -11.43 -6.88 10.38
N LYS A 39 -12.73 -6.62 10.18
CA LYS A 39 -13.24 -5.30 9.78
C LYS A 39 -12.80 -4.18 10.71
N ALA A 40 -12.71 -4.46 12.01
CA ALA A 40 -12.25 -3.47 13.00
C ALA A 40 -10.77 -3.11 12.82
N ALA A 41 -9.92 -4.11 12.58
CA ALA A 41 -8.49 -3.91 12.36
C ALA A 41 -8.22 -3.16 11.05
N VAL A 42 -8.95 -3.52 9.98
CA VAL A 42 -8.88 -2.84 8.68
C VAL A 42 -9.39 -1.41 8.79
N ALA A 43 -10.55 -1.19 9.42
CA ALA A 43 -11.12 0.14 9.60
C ALA A 43 -10.18 1.06 10.38
N TRP A 44 -9.63 0.57 11.49
CA TRP A 44 -8.67 1.35 12.29
C TRP A 44 -7.43 1.76 11.49
N HIS A 45 -6.89 0.85 10.67
CA HIS A 45 -5.75 1.17 9.81
C HIS A 45 -6.10 2.18 8.73
N LEU A 46 -7.17 1.95 7.97
CA LEU A 46 -7.56 2.79 6.84
C LEU A 46 -7.89 4.23 7.29
N VAL A 47 -8.60 4.38 8.40
CA VAL A 47 -8.94 5.70 8.95
C VAL A 47 -7.68 6.49 9.31
N ARG A 48 -6.69 5.84 9.95
CA ARG A 48 -5.39 6.45 10.29
C ARG A 48 -4.55 6.75 9.05
N ALA A 49 -4.66 5.95 8.00
CA ALA A 49 -4.00 6.17 6.71
C ALA A 49 -4.69 7.25 5.86
N GLY A 50 -5.71 7.96 6.38
CA GLY A 50 -6.38 9.05 5.68
C GLY A 50 -7.55 8.63 4.80
N TRP A 51 -8.05 7.39 4.91
CA TRP A 51 -9.25 6.99 4.17
C TRP A 51 -10.45 7.84 4.60
N ARG A 52 -11.17 8.40 3.62
CA ARG A 52 -12.42 9.15 3.81
C ARG A 52 -13.43 8.74 2.74
N LYS A 53 -14.72 8.76 3.09
CA LYS A 53 -15.78 8.44 2.14
C LYS A 53 -15.92 9.59 1.12
N PRO A 54 -15.77 9.33 -0.19
CA PRO A 54 -15.71 10.39 -1.21
C PRO A 54 -17.02 11.18 -1.39
N ASN A 55 -18.14 10.70 -0.85
CA ASN A 55 -19.44 11.38 -0.87
C ASN A 55 -20.06 11.35 0.52
N ASN A 56 -19.55 12.17 1.44
CA ASN A 56 -20.07 12.27 2.79
C ASN A 56 -21.49 12.91 2.74
N LEU A 57 -22.51 12.11 2.41
CA LEU A 57 -23.92 12.51 2.32
C LEU A 57 -24.53 12.79 3.70
N ASP A 58 -23.76 12.56 4.76
CA ASP A 58 -24.17 12.69 6.17
C ASP A 58 -24.18 14.14 6.67
N GLN A 59 -24.19 15.13 5.75
CA GLN A 59 -24.27 16.59 6.01
C GLN A 59 -23.11 17.19 6.82
N PHE A 60 -22.09 16.41 7.13
CA PHE A 60 -20.84 16.95 7.69
C PHE A 60 -19.91 17.34 6.53
N PRO A 61 -19.51 18.62 6.42
CA PRO A 61 -18.41 18.97 5.53
C PRO A 61 -17.22 18.10 5.93
N LEU A 62 -16.58 17.46 4.95
CA LEU A 62 -15.24 16.93 5.13
C LEU A 62 -14.42 18.07 5.71
N VAL A 63 -14.04 17.95 6.99
CA VAL A 63 -13.29 19.00 7.65
C VAL A 63 -11.87 18.80 7.18
N GLU A 64 -11.46 19.60 6.19
CA GLU A 64 -10.11 19.57 5.58
C GLU A 64 -9.00 19.55 6.65
N GLU A 65 -9.23 20.17 7.82
CA GLU A 65 -8.30 20.22 8.96
C GLU A 65 -7.99 18.85 9.60
N PHE A 66 -8.84 17.83 9.45
CA PHE A 66 -8.66 16.52 10.09
C PHE A 66 -8.57 15.36 9.10
N ASP A 67 -8.44 15.65 7.80
CA ASP A 67 -8.27 14.64 6.75
C ASP A 67 -6.84 14.15 6.59
N ASP A 68 -5.89 14.83 7.23
CA ASP A 68 -4.50 14.44 7.19
C ASP A 68 -4.29 13.02 7.78
N PRO A 69 -3.50 12.18 7.09
CA PRO A 69 -3.15 10.86 7.59
C PRO A 69 -2.32 10.99 8.87
N VAL A 70 -2.60 10.12 9.84
CA VAL A 70 -1.82 10.00 11.08
C VAL A 70 -0.63 9.07 10.88
N ILE A 71 -0.74 8.14 9.91
CA ILE A 71 0.34 7.22 9.55
C ILE A 71 0.66 7.27 8.07
N LYS A 72 1.90 6.95 7.72
CA LYS A 72 2.32 6.71 6.35
C LYS A 72 3.11 5.41 6.23
N LYS A 73 3.18 4.89 5.00
CA LYS A 73 4.03 3.75 4.67
C LYS A 73 5.46 4.23 4.49
N ARG A 74 6.41 3.50 5.06
CA ARG A 74 7.84 3.67 4.84
C ARG A 74 8.45 2.35 4.40
N THR A 75 9.31 2.39 3.37
CA THR A 75 9.98 1.19 2.86
C THR A 75 11.00 0.71 3.89
N VAL A 76 10.99 -0.59 4.16
CA VAL A 76 11.98 -1.20 5.07
C VAL A 76 13.15 -1.71 4.23
N PHE A 77 14.36 -1.39 4.64
CA PHE A 77 15.58 -1.90 4.04
C PHE A 77 16.26 -2.89 4.99
N GLY A 78 16.67 -4.05 4.47
CA GLY A 78 17.39 -5.04 5.24
C GLY A 78 17.66 -6.34 4.46
N PRO A 79 18.59 -7.18 4.95
CA PRO A 79 18.85 -8.48 4.35
C PRO A 79 17.65 -9.39 4.55
N GLY A 80 17.20 -10.07 3.49
CA GLY A 80 16.02 -10.96 3.52
C GLY A 80 14.67 -10.23 3.58
N VAL A 81 14.66 -8.90 3.43
CA VAL A 81 13.44 -8.12 3.32
C VAL A 81 12.90 -8.25 1.89
N MET A 82 11.64 -8.66 1.75
CA MET A 82 10.96 -8.76 0.45
C MET A 82 10.84 -7.37 -0.20
N GLU A 83 10.84 -7.32 -1.54
CA GLU A 83 10.85 -6.08 -2.34
C GLU A 83 9.73 -5.07 -1.98
N ASP A 84 8.61 -5.56 -1.42
CA ASP A 84 7.44 -4.76 -1.04
C ASP A 84 7.23 -4.61 0.48
N ALA A 85 8.22 -4.97 1.30
CA ALA A 85 8.06 -4.84 2.75
C ALA A 85 8.02 -3.36 3.16
N CYS A 86 6.98 -3.00 3.90
CA CYS A 86 6.82 -1.67 4.44
C CYS A 86 6.53 -1.71 5.94
N GLU A 87 6.90 -0.63 6.62
CA GLU A 87 6.49 -0.33 7.97
C GLU A 87 5.51 0.85 7.98
N TRP A 88 4.64 0.87 8.98
CA TRP A 88 3.70 1.96 9.19
C TRP A 88 4.22 2.84 10.30
N VAL A 89 4.54 4.08 9.96
CA VAL A 89 5.15 5.07 10.85
C VAL A 89 4.23 6.27 10.99
N ASP A 90 4.46 7.09 12.01
CA ASP A 90 3.70 8.33 12.16
C ASP A 90 3.96 9.25 10.95
N ALA A 91 2.95 10.01 10.54
CA ALA A 91 3.03 10.82 9.32
C ALA A 91 4.17 11.86 9.36
N SER A 92 4.58 12.30 10.56
CA SER A 92 5.68 13.24 10.78
C SER A 92 7.08 12.60 10.75
N GLU A 93 7.19 11.28 10.78
CA GLU A 93 8.48 10.59 10.71
C GLU A 93 9.15 10.84 9.35
N PRO A 94 10.50 10.86 9.25
CA PRO A 94 11.17 11.01 7.97
C PRO A 94 10.91 9.79 7.06
N ASP A 95 10.87 10.05 5.74
CA ASP A 95 10.73 9.00 4.71
C ASP A 95 12.01 8.14 4.62
N ASP A 96 13.18 8.77 4.71
CA ASP A 96 14.47 8.09 4.88
C ASP A 96 15.08 8.45 6.24
N PRO A 97 15.08 7.54 7.22
CA PRO A 97 15.68 7.78 8.53
C PRO A 97 17.21 7.89 8.48
N LEU A 98 17.84 7.60 7.34
CA LEU A 98 19.29 7.66 7.11
C LEU A 98 19.70 8.74 6.10
N GLU A 99 18.85 9.73 5.83
CA GLU A 99 19.16 10.85 4.91
C GLU A 99 20.45 11.59 5.30
N HIS A 100 20.68 11.79 6.61
CA HIS A 100 21.86 12.49 7.16
C HIS A 100 22.91 11.53 7.74
N LEU A 101 23.06 10.35 7.13
CA LEU A 101 23.99 9.33 7.60
C LEU A 101 25.44 9.85 7.74
N ASP A 102 25.85 10.77 6.86
CA ASP A 102 27.19 11.36 6.86
C ASP A 102 27.48 12.20 8.11
N ASP A 103 26.44 12.74 8.76
CA ASP A 103 26.55 13.54 9.98
C ASP A 103 26.45 12.68 11.26
N MET A 104 26.16 11.38 11.13
CA MET A 104 26.00 10.48 12.27
C MET A 104 27.35 9.95 12.76
N SER A 105 27.61 10.07 14.05
CA SER A 105 28.70 9.35 14.70
C SER A 105 28.46 7.84 14.72
N MET A 106 29.53 7.03 14.74
CA MET A 106 29.42 5.57 14.87
C MET A 106 28.60 5.12 16.09
N LYS A 107 28.62 5.90 17.18
CA LYS A 107 27.80 5.62 18.37
C LYS A 107 26.30 5.80 18.10
N GLN A 108 25.93 6.81 17.31
CA GLN A 108 24.54 7.01 16.90
C GLN A 108 24.10 5.90 15.95
N ILE A 109 24.97 5.48 15.02
CA ILE A 109 24.70 4.36 14.10
C ILE A 109 24.46 3.06 14.87
N GLU A 110 25.27 2.75 15.89
CA GLU A 110 25.09 1.53 16.70
C GLU A 110 23.83 1.55 17.58
N ALA A 111 23.29 2.74 17.87
CA ALA A 111 22.04 2.89 18.62
C ALA A 111 20.77 2.75 17.74
N LEU A 112 20.93 2.66 16.42
CA LEU A 112 19.81 2.49 15.50
C LEU A 112 19.17 1.09 15.63
N PRO A 113 17.87 0.96 15.29
CA PRO A 113 17.23 -0.33 15.08
C PRO A 113 18.05 -1.22 14.13
N GLU A 114 18.02 -2.54 14.34
CA GLU A 114 18.91 -3.48 13.67
C GLU A 114 18.93 -3.35 12.14
N HIS A 115 17.76 -3.23 11.51
CA HIS A 115 17.61 -3.08 10.07
C HIS A 115 18.21 -1.75 9.56
N LEU A 116 17.96 -0.63 10.25
CA LEU A 116 18.54 0.67 9.92
C LEU A 116 20.06 0.72 10.15
N ARG A 117 20.54 0.07 11.21
CA ARG A 117 21.98 -0.05 11.48
C ARG A 117 22.68 -0.83 10.37
N PHE A 118 22.09 -1.92 9.90
CA PHE A 118 22.63 -2.69 8.79
C PHE A 118 22.65 -1.87 7.51
N GLU A 119 21.55 -1.17 7.21
CA GLU A 119 21.44 -0.30 6.04
C GLU A 119 22.44 0.86 6.08
N ALA A 120 22.63 1.49 7.24
CA ALA A 120 23.63 2.52 7.48
C ALA A 120 25.05 1.99 7.18
N LYS A 121 25.40 0.81 7.71
CA LYS A 121 26.70 0.18 7.44
C LYS A 121 26.88 -0.19 5.97
N ARG A 122 25.81 -0.61 5.29
CA ARG A 122 25.80 -0.90 3.86
C ARG A 122 26.07 0.36 3.03
N ARG A 123 25.37 1.47 3.31
CA ARG A 123 25.55 2.76 2.62
C ARG A 123 26.95 3.34 2.85
N LEU A 124 27.53 3.13 4.04
CA LEU A 124 28.92 3.49 4.36
C LEU A 124 29.98 2.52 3.77
N GLY A 125 29.57 1.46 3.08
CA GLY A 125 30.49 0.48 2.49
C GLY A 125 31.22 -0.41 3.51
N LEU A 126 30.76 -0.45 4.76
CA LEU A 126 31.36 -1.24 5.85
C LEU A 126 30.93 -2.71 5.83
N VAL A 127 29.87 -3.03 5.08
CA VAL A 127 29.34 -4.39 4.91
C VAL A 127 29.17 -4.64 3.41
N PRO A 128 29.52 -5.82 2.89
CA PRO A 128 29.27 -6.16 1.49
C PRO A 128 27.79 -6.00 1.13
N ALA A 129 27.53 -5.60 -0.11
CA ALA A 129 26.17 -5.52 -0.63
C ALA A 129 25.44 -6.85 -0.39
N ALA A 130 24.14 -6.78 -0.09
CA ALA A 130 23.34 -7.99 0.08
C ALA A 130 23.52 -8.87 -1.17
N PRO A 131 23.81 -10.18 -1.01
CA PRO A 131 23.86 -11.06 -2.16
C PRO A 131 22.52 -10.93 -2.88
N GLN A 132 22.56 -10.64 -4.19
CA GLN A 132 21.34 -10.73 -4.98
C GLN A 132 20.77 -12.14 -4.77
N PRO A 133 19.46 -12.27 -4.51
CA PRO A 133 18.85 -13.59 -4.43
C PRO A 133 19.18 -14.32 -5.72
N ASP A 134 19.71 -15.54 -5.60
CA ASP A 134 19.97 -16.39 -6.75
C ASP A 134 18.65 -16.47 -7.55
N PRO A 135 18.62 -16.05 -8.82
CA PRO A 135 17.41 -16.11 -9.63
C PRO A 135 16.87 -17.54 -9.73
N GLU A 136 17.60 -18.58 -9.37
CA GLU A 136 17.10 -19.96 -9.32
C GLU A 136 16.39 -20.34 -7.99
N GLN A 137 16.53 -19.54 -6.92
CA GLN A 137 15.97 -19.84 -5.59
C GLN A 137 14.73 -19.01 -5.20
N GLY A 138 14.26 -18.14 -6.10
CA GLY A 138 13.03 -17.36 -5.91
C GLY A 138 11.75 -18.17 -6.16
N TRP A 139 10.66 -17.79 -5.48
CA TRP A 139 9.32 -18.24 -5.88
C TRP A 139 8.96 -17.58 -7.22
N HIS A 140 9.15 -18.31 -8.32
CA HIS A 140 8.80 -17.83 -9.65
C HIS A 140 7.45 -18.39 -10.08
N VAL A 141 6.47 -17.51 -10.27
CA VAL A 141 5.27 -17.84 -11.04
C VAL A 141 5.63 -17.58 -12.51
N ARG A 142 5.75 -18.64 -13.31
CA ARG A 142 5.82 -18.46 -14.77
C ARG A 142 4.49 -17.89 -15.24
N PRO A 143 4.44 -16.67 -15.83
CA PRO A 143 3.20 -16.15 -16.36
C PRO A 143 2.72 -17.06 -17.50
N LEU A 144 1.62 -17.78 -17.28
CA LEU A 144 0.89 -18.49 -18.31
C LEU A 144 0.07 -17.46 -19.09
N VAL A 145 0.66 -16.92 -20.15
CA VAL A 145 -0.06 -16.05 -21.09
C VAL A 145 -0.76 -16.94 -22.12
N HIS A 146 -2.09 -17.03 -22.02
CA HIS A 146 -2.91 -17.55 -23.11
C HIS A 146 -3.23 -16.39 -24.05
N ILE A 147 -2.53 -16.31 -25.19
CA ILE A 147 -2.89 -15.41 -26.29
C ILE A 147 -3.93 -16.15 -27.13
N THR A 148 -5.18 -15.74 -27.05
CA THR A 148 -6.19 -16.09 -28.06
C THR A 148 -6.10 -15.06 -29.18
N ASP A 149 -5.56 -15.47 -30.31
CA ASP A 149 -5.66 -14.69 -31.55
C ASP A 149 -7.15 -14.56 -31.89
N ALA A 150 -7.64 -13.33 -31.94
CA ALA A 150 -8.99 -13.05 -32.42
C ALA A 150 -9.04 -13.37 -33.92
N GLU A 151 -10.01 -14.20 -34.34
CA GLU A 151 -10.24 -14.51 -35.75
C GLU A 151 -10.44 -13.20 -36.54
N GLU A 152 -9.61 -13.00 -37.56
CA GLU A 152 -9.82 -11.96 -38.57
C GLU A 152 -11.21 -12.18 -39.20
N VAL A 153 -12.13 -11.25 -38.94
CA VAL A 153 -13.42 -11.20 -39.64
C VAL A 153 -13.15 -10.78 -41.08
N GLY A 154 -12.83 -11.76 -41.91
CA GLY A 154 -12.71 -11.62 -43.36
C GLY A 154 -14.03 -11.89 -44.06
N ASP A 155 -14.34 -10.98 -44.98
CA ASP A 155 -15.07 -11.21 -46.24
C ASP A 155 -16.59 -10.93 -46.28
N ILE A 156 -16.96 -9.64 -46.40
CA ILE A 156 -18.25 -9.24 -46.97
C ILE A 156 -18.06 -9.03 -48.47
N ARG A 157 -18.44 -10.07 -49.22
CA ARG A 157 -18.54 -10.11 -50.69
C ARG A 157 -19.51 -9.06 -51.22
N SER A 158 -19.17 -8.46 -52.37
CA SER A 158 -20.05 -8.21 -53.54
C SER A 158 -19.36 -7.26 -54.54
N PRO A 159 -19.79 -7.18 -55.82
CA PRO A 159 -20.38 -8.21 -56.68
C PRO A 159 -19.71 -8.22 -58.08
N GLU A 160 -19.56 -9.38 -58.73
CA GLU A 160 -19.33 -9.40 -60.18
C GLU A 160 -20.30 -10.35 -60.88
N GLY A 161 -20.89 -9.82 -61.96
CA GLY A 161 -21.21 -10.61 -63.15
C GLY A 161 -22.58 -11.29 -63.18
N GLY A 162 -23.52 -10.68 -63.90
CA GLY A 162 -24.71 -11.39 -64.38
C GLY A 162 -24.37 -12.48 -65.40
N ILE A 163 -25.28 -13.45 -65.54
CA ILE A 163 -25.32 -14.37 -66.67
C ILE A 163 -26.77 -14.48 -67.17
N GLN A 164 -26.92 -14.33 -68.49
CA GLN A 164 -28.09 -14.43 -69.38
C GLN A 164 -28.89 -13.15 -69.63
#